data_AF-X0WJ29-F1
#
_entry.id   AF-X0WJ29-F1
#
_cell.length_a   1.000
_cell.length_b   1.000
_cell.length_c   1.000
_cell.angle_alpha   90.00
_cell.angle_beta   90.00
_cell.angle_gamma   90.00
#
_symmetry.space_group_name_H-M   'P 1'
#
loop_
_entity.id
_entity.type
_entity.pdbx_description
1 polymer ?
#
loop_
_entity_poly.entity_id
_entity_poly.type
_entity_poly.pdbx_seq_one_letter_code
_entity_poly.pdbx_strand_id
1 'polypeptide(L)'
;FCGGWVGYFGYELGRYIERLPQTTIDDLQMPLIRLCFYDKLICYDHIEETCWLIALQLPDDVEKPEEKLAALEKLLAKSQEILLPEPRSADIENIDFSQIRCNINKDYYLRMVEKIKRYIYDGDVYQINFSQRFECDYNARPIELYHWQNHYNPSGYAAYIDGGSFHIVSASPEMFITIADGVISTKPIKGTRPRISNAGKGKQINAKNFDELVNSEKEQAELNMIIDLERNDVARICEHGTRKVIQPRTIESYPTVFHAVA
;
A
#
# COMPACT_ATOMS: atom_id res chain seq x y z
N PHE A 1 8.33 5.92 -15.11
CA PHE A 1 7.14 5.39 -15.82
C PHE A 1 6.79 6.39 -16.92
N CYS A 2 6.71 5.96 -18.18
CA CYS A 2 6.45 6.85 -19.32
C CYS A 2 5.11 6.56 -20.01
N GLY A 3 4.21 5.84 -19.32
CA GLY A 3 2.94 5.34 -19.84
C GLY A 3 2.87 3.82 -19.82
N GLY A 4 1.65 3.29 -19.88
CA GLY A 4 1.39 1.87 -19.69
C GLY A 4 0.16 1.58 -18.83
N TRP A 5 0.05 0.35 -18.35
CA TRP A 5 -1.07 -0.11 -17.54
C TRP A 5 -0.95 0.33 -16.09
N VAL A 6 -2.00 0.97 -15.57
CA VAL A 6 -2.13 1.30 -14.13
C VAL A 6 -3.48 0.80 -13.64
N GLY A 7 -3.51 0.27 -12.43
CA GLY A 7 -4.72 -0.25 -11.81
C GLY A 7 -4.41 -1.16 -10.64
N TYR A 8 -5.18 -2.23 -10.46
CA TYR A 8 -4.99 -3.17 -9.35
C TYR A 8 -5.26 -4.63 -9.75
N PHE A 9 -4.72 -5.51 -8.92
CA PHE A 9 -5.03 -6.93 -8.87
C PHE A 9 -5.67 -7.21 -7.50
N GLY A 10 -6.87 -7.78 -7.49
CA GLY A 10 -7.57 -8.18 -6.27
C GLY A 10 -6.91 -9.39 -5.63
N TYR A 11 -7.01 -9.50 -4.30
CA TYR A 11 -6.42 -10.59 -3.52
C TYR A 11 -6.94 -11.97 -3.98
N GLU A 12 -8.21 -12.02 -4.38
CA GLU A 12 -8.94 -13.18 -4.85
C GLU A 12 -8.35 -13.77 -6.15
N LEU A 13 -7.51 -13.02 -6.87
CA LEU A 13 -6.75 -13.56 -8.00
C LEU A 13 -5.88 -14.76 -7.59
N GLY A 14 -5.44 -14.81 -6.33
CA GLY A 14 -4.72 -15.96 -5.78
C GLY A 14 -5.47 -17.29 -5.90
N ARG A 15 -6.81 -17.28 -5.97
CA ARG A 15 -7.63 -18.49 -6.16
C ARG A 15 -7.51 -19.11 -7.55
N TYR A 16 -6.97 -18.37 -8.51
CA TYR A 16 -6.71 -18.85 -9.87
C TYR A 16 -5.28 -19.39 -10.02
N ILE A 17 -4.43 -19.15 -9.01
CA ILE A 17 -3.04 -19.60 -8.95
C ILE A 17 -2.91 -20.78 -7.98
N GLU A 18 -3.62 -20.72 -6.86
CA GLU A 18 -3.60 -21.71 -5.78
C GLU A 18 -4.98 -22.33 -5.53
N ARG A 19 -5.01 -23.58 -5.08
CA ARG A 19 -6.26 -24.28 -4.77
C ARG A 19 -6.71 -23.98 -3.34
N LEU A 20 -7.63 -23.03 -3.19
CA LEU A 20 -8.17 -22.60 -1.90
C LEU A 20 -9.67 -22.93 -1.76
N PRO A 21 -10.16 -23.24 -0.55
CA PRO A 21 -11.57 -23.45 -0.31
C PRO A 21 -12.36 -22.13 -0.44
N GLN A 22 -13.49 -22.16 -1.13
CA GLN A 22 -14.36 -20.99 -1.31
C GLN A 22 -15.42 -20.95 -0.20
N THR A 23 -15.02 -20.48 0.98
CA THR A 23 -15.89 -20.40 2.16
C THR A 23 -16.39 -18.99 2.48
N THR A 24 -15.89 -17.97 1.78
CA THR A 24 -16.25 -16.57 2.00
C THR A 24 -17.26 -16.07 0.97
N ILE A 25 -18.08 -15.11 1.38
CA ILE A 25 -19.03 -14.41 0.51
C ILE A 25 -18.29 -13.27 -0.19
N ASP A 26 -18.50 -13.11 -1.50
CA ASP A 26 -18.04 -11.94 -2.26
C ASP A 26 -19.13 -10.86 -2.19
N ASP A 27 -19.01 -9.99 -1.19
CA ASP A 27 -19.97 -8.92 -0.91
C ASP A 27 -19.59 -7.57 -1.54
N LEU A 28 -18.32 -7.38 -1.92
CA LEU A 28 -17.85 -6.17 -2.59
C LEU A 28 -18.05 -6.24 -4.11
N GLN A 29 -18.06 -7.45 -4.70
CA GLN A 29 -18.25 -7.67 -6.13
C GLN A 29 -17.30 -6.83 -7.01
N MET A 30 -16.09 -6.57 -6.51
CA MET A 30 -15.07 -5.83 -7.24
C MET A 30 -14.46 -6.69 -8.35
N PRO A 31 -14.10 -6.11 -9.50
CA PRO A 31 -13.33 -6.80 -10.51
C PRO A 31 -12.06 -7.44 -9.93
N LEU A 32 -11.74 -8.67 -10.31
CA LEU A 32 -10.50 -9.34 -9.89
C LEU A 32 -9.25 -8.62 -10.40
N ILE A 33 -9.33 -8.05 -11.59
CA ILE A 33 -8.26 -7.26 -12.20
C ILE A 33 -8.93 -6.07 -12.86
N ARG A 34 -8.39 -4.87 -12.64
CA ARG A 34 -8.76 -3.70 -13.41
C ARG A 34 -7.52 -2.91 -13.72
N LEU A 35 -7.19 -2.83 -15.00
CA LEU A 35 -6.06 -2.07 -15.52
C LEU A 35 -6.57 -1.14 -16.62
N CYS A 36 -6.13 0.11 -16.58
CA CYS A 36 -6.35 1.09 -17.64
C CYS A 36 -4.99 1.40 -18.28
N PHE A 37 -4.96 1.46 -19.61
CA PHE A 37 -3.75 1.90 -20.32
C PHE A 37 -3.73 3.42 -20.37
N TYR A 38 -2.67 4.03 -19.87
CA TYR A 38 -2.46 5.46 -19.87
C TYR A 38 -1.36 5.81 -20.87
N ASP A 39 -1.78 6.42 -21.96
CA ASP A 39 -0.95 6.94 -23.04
C ASP A 39 -0.67 8.45 -22.89
N LYS A 40 -1.33 9.12 -21.95
CA LYS A 40 -1.11 10.52 -21.58
C LYS A 40 -1.04 10.66 -20.07
N LEU A 41 0.01 11.32 -19.59
CA LEU A 41 0.23 11.49 -18.16
C LEU A 41 1.02 12.76 -17.85
N ILE A 42 0.79 13.25 -16.64
CA ILE A 42 1.53 14.35 -16.02
C ILE A 42 2.42 13.72 -14.96
N CYS A 43 3.73 13.89 -15.10
CA CYS A 43 4.70 13.43 -14.11
C CYS A 43 5.29 14.66 -13.42
N TYR A 44 5.22 14.69 -12.09
CA TYR A 44 5.84 15.74 -11.30
C TYR A 44 7.05 15.19 -10.56
N ASP A 45 8.22 15.74 -10.88
CA ASP A 45 9.45 15.45 -10.17
C ASP A 45 9.56 16.43 -8.99
N HIS A 46 9.38 15.90 -7.78
CA HIS A 46 9.46 16.70 -6.55
C HIS A 46 10.89 17.11 -6.18
N ILE A 47 11.92 16.44 -6.71
CA ILE A 47 13.32 16.76 -6.41
C ILE A 47 13.76 17.93 -7.28
N GLU A 48 13.46 17.86 -8.57
CA GLU A 48 13.81 18.91 -9.53
C GLU A 48 12.73 20.01 -9.62
N GLU A 49 11.61 19.84 -8.93
CA GLU A 49 10.41 20.71 -8.99
C GLU A 49 9.90 20.91 -10.44
N THR A 50 10.06 19.89 -11.28
CA THR A 50 9.70 19.94 -12.71
C THR A 50 8.44 19.13 -13.02
N CYS A 51 7.64 19.65 -13.95
CA CYS A 51 6.45 18.97 -14.48
C CYS A 51 6.71 18.52 -15.91
N TRP A 52 6.51 17.24 -16.17
CA TRP A 52 6.66 16.61 -17.47
C TRP A 52 5.29 16.23 -18.01
N LEU A 53 4.98 16.69 -19.22
CA LEU A 53 3.86 16.20 -20.01
C LEU A 53 4.36 15.11 -20.93
N ILE A 54 3.80 13.91 -20.78
CA ILE A 54 4.21 12.73 -21.54
C ILE A 54 3.01 12.23 -22.33
N ALA A 55 3.20 12.09 -23.64
CA ALA A 55 2.25 11.50 -24.56
C ALA A 55 2.93 10.38 -25.36
N LEU A 56 2.34 9.19 -25.32
CA LEU A 56 2.76 8.05 -26.11
C LEU A 56 1.98 8.02 -27.41
N GLN A 57 2.70 7.77 -28.51
CA GLN A 57 2.10 7.41 -29.80
C GLN A 57 2.02 5.89 -29.90
N LEU A 58 0.81 5.34 -29.99
CA LEU A 58 0.58 3.94 -30.29
C LEU A 58 0.42 3.74 -31.81
N PRO A 59 0.66 2.51 -32.33
CA PRO A 59 0.60 2.22 -33.77
C PRO A 59 -0.72 2.60 -34.46
N ASP A 60 -1.85 2.59 -33.73
CA ASP A 60 -3.19 2.80 -34.27
C ASP A 60 -3.92 4.00 -33.63
N ASP A 61 -3.19 4.93 -33.00
CA ASP A 61 -3.85 6.09 -32.38
C ASP A 61 -4.42 7.03 -33.43
N VAL A 62 -5.70 7.37 -33.22
CA VAL A 62 -6.38 8.42 -33.97
C VAL A 62 -5.91 9.80 -33.48
N GLU A 63 -5.67 9.94 -32.17
CA GLU A 63 -5.20 11.18 -31.54
C GLU A 63 -3.67 11.29 -31.66
N LYS A 64 -3.18 12.38 -32.23
CA LYS A 64 -1.73 12.62 -32.37
C LYS A 64 -1.09 13.02 -31.04
N PRO A 65 0.25 12.89 -30.88
CA PRO A 65 0.91 13.22 -29.63
C PRO A 65 0.74 14.70 -29.28
N GLU A 66 0.72 15.59 -30.28
CA GLU A 66 0.50 17.03 -30.07
C GLU A 66 -0.90 17.32 -29.52
N GLU A 67 -1.92 16.57 -29.95
CA GLU A 67 -3.29 16.70 -29.47
C GLU A 67 -3.41 16.21 -28.02
N LYS A 68 -2.76 15.08 -27.69
CA LYS A 68 -2.66 14.56 -26.32
C LYS A 68 -1.98 15.57 -25.39
N LEU A 69 -0.86 16.14 -25.82
CA LEU A 69 -0.14 17.16 -25.05
C LEU A 69 -1.01 18.41 -24.84
N ALA A 70 -1.67 18.91 -25.89
CA ALA A 70 -2.58 20.05 -25.76
C ALA A 70 -3.75 19.77 -24.80
N ALA A 71 -4.25 18.53 -24.76
CA ALA A 71 -5.26 18.12 -23.78
C ALA A 71 -4.72 18.15 -22.34
N LEU A 72 -3.49 17.70 -22.11
CA LEU A 72 -2.84 17.77 -20.79
C LEU A 72 -2.57 19.23 -20.37
N GLU A 73 -2.10 20.08 -21.28
CA GLU A 73 -1.90 21.52 -21.03
C GLU A 73 -3.22 22.19 -20.62
N LYS A 74 -4.32 21.85 -21.30
CA LYS A 74 -5.66 22.35 -20.95
C LYS A 74 -6.11 21.88 -19.56
N LEU A 75 -5.80 20.64 -19.18
CA LEU A 75 -6.09 20.13 -17.84
C LEU A 75 -5.28 20.88 -16.78
N LEU A 76 -4.00 21.13 -17.03
CA LEU A 76 -3.14 21.93 -16.13
C LEU A 76 -3.65 23.36 -16.00
N ALA A 77 -3.98 24.03 -17.11
CA ALA A 77 -4.54 25.38 -17.09
C ALA A 77 -5.83 25.42 -16.26
N LYS A 78 -6.73 24.45 -16.46
CA LYS A 78 -7.95 24.32 -15.66
C LYS A 78 -7.66 24.05 -14.18
N SER A 79 -6.62 23.30 -13.86
CA SER A 79 -6.28 23.01 -12.46
C SER A 79 -5.84 24.24 -11.67
N GLN A 80 -5.33 25.28 -12.34
CA GLN A 80 -4.96 26.55 -11.68
C GLN A 80 -6.18 27.30 -11.13
N GLU A 81 -7.38 27.01 -11.64
CA GLU A 81 -8.64 27.58 -11.17
C GLU A 81 -9.25 26.77 -10.01
N ILE A 82 -8.71 25.59 -9.71
CA ILE A 82 -9.22 24.70 -8.66
C ILE A 82 -8.63 25.11 -7.31
N LEU A 83 -9.49 25.63 -6.44
CA LEU A 83 -9.17 25.81 -5.04
C LEU A 83 -9.33 24.47 -4.30
N LEU A 84 -8.21 23.91 -3.85
CA LEU A 84 -8.22 22.76 -2.97
C LEU A 84 -8.45 23.26 -1.53
N PRO A 85 -9.52 22.81 -0.84
CA PRO A 85 -9.67 23.13 0.57
C PRO A 85 -8.54 22.49 1.36
N GLU A 86 -7.98 23.23 2.31
CA GLU A 86 -7.03 22.67 3.26
C GLU A 86 -7.69 21.52 4.02
N PRO A 87 -7.06 20.33 4.06
CA PRO A 87 -7.56 19.22 4.83
C PRO A 87 -7.72 19.63 6.29
N ARG A 88 -8.93 19.47 6.83
CA ARG A 88 -9.16 19.76 8.25
C ARG A 88 -8.51 18.69 9.10
N SER A 89 -7.82 19.09 10.16
CA SER A 89 -7.35 18.15 11.17
C SER A 89 -8.53 17.38 11.73
N ALA A 90 -8.42 16.06 11.81
CA ALA A 90 -9.37 15.25 12.53
C ALA A 90 -9.13 15.39 14.03
N ASP A 91 -10.21 15.51 14.80
CA ASP A 91 -10.18 15.36 16.25
C ASP A 91 -10.24 13.87 16.58
N ILE A 92 -9.06 13.26 16.75
CA ILE A 92 -8.94 11.82 16.99
C ILE A 92 -9.50 11.44 18.38
N GLU A 93 -9.53 12.37 19.33
CA GLU A 93 -10.00 12.12 20.69
C GLU A 93 -11.53 12.04 20.78
N ASN A 94 -12.23 12.71 19.86
CA ASN A 94 -13.69 12.78 19.83
C ASN A 94 -14.31 12.06 18.63
N ILE A 95 -13.72 10.94 18.19
CA ILE A 95 -14.30 10.11 17.12
C ILE A 95 -15.48 9.30 17.65
N ASP A 96 -16.63 9.44 16.99
CA ASP A 96 -17.78 8.58 17.19
C ASP A 96 -17.60 7.25 16.44
N PHE A 97 -17.16 6.22 17.15
CA PHE A 97 -17.00 4.87 16.60
C PHE A 97 -18.34 4.14 16.36
N SER A 98 -19.48 4.67 16.82
CA SER A 98 -20.78 4.00 16.66
C SER A 98 -21.23 3.88 15.21
N GLN A 99 -20.70 4.74 14.33
CA GLN A 99 -20.97 4.72 12.89
C GLN A 99 -20.09 3.72 12.12
N ILE A 100 -19.07 3.14 12.77
CA ILE A 100 -18.19 2.16 12.16
C ILE A 100 -18.77 0.76 12.35
N ARG A 101 -19.07 0.12 11.23
CA ARG A 101 -19.50 -1.28 11.15
C ARG A 101 -18.28 -2.17 10.96
N CYS A 102 -18.32 -3.36 11.55
CA CYS A 102 -17.29 -4.38 11.35
C CYS A 102 -17.94 -5.66 10.83
N ASN A 103 -17.28 -6.33 9.89
CA ASN A 103 -17.77 -7.60 9.34
C ASN A 103 -17.70 -8.76 10.36
N ILE A 104 -16.87 -8.64 11.40
CA ILE A 104 -16.77 -9.61 12.50
C ILE A 104 -16.81 -8.94 13.86
N ASN A 105 -17.46 -9.59 14.83
CA ASN A 105 -17.50 -9.10 16.20
C ASN A 105 -16.26 -9.53 17.01
N LYS A 106 -16.02 -8.82 18.13
CA LYS A 106 -14.87 -9.03 19.00
C LYS A 106 -14.73 -10.48 19.48
N ASP A 107 -15.82 -11.10 19.92
CA ASP A 107 -15.77 -12.46 20.45
C ASP A 107 -15.38 -13.47 19.38
N TYR A 108 -15.88 -13.29 18.16
CA TYR A 108 -15.47 -14.10 17.01
C TYR A 108 -13.99 -13.90 16.69
N TYR A 109 -13.52 -12.64 16.64
CA TYR A 109 -12.12 -12.32 16.41
C TYR A 109 -11.20 -13.02 17.42
N LEU A 110 -11.50 -12.92 18.71
CA LEU A 110 -10.70 -13.54 19.77
C LEU A 110 -10.71 -15.08 19.68
N ARG A 111 -11.86 -15.70 19.36
CA ARG A 111 -11.91 -17.15 19.12
C ARG A 111 -11.05 -17.57 17.93
N MET A 112 -11.03 -16.78 16.85
CA MET A 112 -10.17 -17.06 15.69
C MET A 112 -8.70 -16.90 16.02
N VAL A 113 -8.32 -15.89 16.82
CA VAL A 113 -6.94 -15.74 17.31
C VAL A 113 -6.50 -16.97 18.12
N GLU A 114 -7.34 -17.49 19.03
CA GLU A 114 -6.98 -18.70 19.78
C GLU A 114 -6.88 -19.94 18.87
N LYS A 115 -7.75 -20.06 17.87
CA LYS A 115 -7.66 -21.13 16.86
C LYS A 115 -6.37 -21.02 16.03
N ILE A 116 -5.99 -19.82 15.60
CA ILE A 116 -4.74 -19.55 14.88
C ILE A 116 -3.53 -19.91 15.74
N LYS A 117 -3.52 -19.52 17.02
CA LYS A 117 -2.45 -19.91 17.96
C LYS A 117 -2.33 -21.42 18.08
N ARG A 118 -3.46 -22.15 18.04
CA ARG A 118 -3.43 -23.61 18.05
C ARG A 118 -2.83 -24.20 16.77
N TYR A 119 -3.19 -23.69 15.59
CA TYR A 119 -2.56 -24.09 14.33
C TYR A 119 -1.04 -23.86 14.34
N ILE A 120 -0.58 -22.74 14.91
CA ILE A 120 0.85 -22.45 15.05
C ILE A 120 1.52 -23.44 16.02
N TYR A 121 0.89 -23.70 17.16
CA TYR A 121 1.41 -24.63 18.17
C TYR A 121 1.50 -26.08 17.66
N ASP A 122 0.49 -26.51 16.90
CA ASP A 122 0.43 -27.85 16.31
C ASP A 122 1.38 -28.01 15.11
N GLY A 123 1.99 -26.91 14.64
CA GLY A 123 2.98 -26.91 13.56
C GLY A 123 2.39 -26.90 12.15
N ASP A 124 1.09 -26.61 12.01
CA ASP A 124 0.41 -26.55 10.71
C ASP A 124 0.85 -25.34 9.87
N VAL A 125 1.19 -24.23 10.54
CA VAL A 125 1.61 -22.96 9.92
C VAL A 125 2.59 -22.22 10.83
N TYR A 126 3.48 -21.41 10.25
CA TYR A 126 4.35 -20.54 11.04
C TYR A 126 3.70 -19.19 11.40
N GLN A 127 2.93 -18.63 10.48
CA GLN A 127 2.24 -17.33 10.65
C GLN A 127 0.95 -17.32 9.83
N ILE A 128 -0.07 -16.63 10.36
CA ILE A 128 -1.31 -16.30 9.64
C ILE A 128 -1.55 -14.80 9.76
N ASN A 129 -1.78 -14.12 8.63
CA ASN A 129 -2.29 -12.75 8.60
C ASN A 129 -3.83 -12.80 8.60
N PHE A 130 -4.43 -12.61 9.77
CA PHE A 130 -5.89 -12.58 9.92
C PHE A 130 -6.40 -11.14 9.91
N SER A 131 -7.36 -10.85 9.02
CA SER A 131 -7.89 -9.50 8.79
C SER A 131 -9.38 -9.40 9.09
N GLN A 132 -9.83 -8.17 9.32
CA GLN A 132 -11.24 -7.79 9.41
C GLN A 132 -11.47 -6.51 8.63
N ARG A 133 -12.72 -6.26 8.22
CA ARG A 133 -13.10 -5.08 7.45
C ARG A 133 -13.94 -4.15 8.33
N PHE A 134 -13.54 -2.89 8.33
CA PHE A 134 -14.29 -1.79 8.95
C PHE A 134 -14.90 -0.92 7.86
N GLU A 135 -16.13 -0.47 8.08
CA GLU A 135 -16.93 0.24 7.09
C GLU A 135 -17.71 1.37 7.76
N CYS A 136 -17.80 2.52 7.11
CA CYS A 136 -18.70 3.59 7.49
C CYS A 136 -19.26 4.28 6.24
N ASP A 137 -20.33 5.03 6.39
CA ASP A 137 -20.89 5.80 5.29
C ASP A 137 -20.02 7.04 5.04
N TYR A 138 -19.62 7.24 3.79
CA TYR A 138 -18.73 8.34 3.41
C TYR A 138 -19.44 9.30 2.45
N ASN A 139 -19.81 10.48 2.96
CA ASN A 139 -20.62 11.48 2.26
C ASN A 139 -19.78 12.68 1.76
N ALA A 140 -18.62 12.40 1.17
CA ALA A 140 -17.74 13.41 0.60
C ALA A 140 -17.10 12.90 -0.69
N ARG A 141 -16.34 13.75 -1.39
CA ARG A 141 -15.69 13.31 -2.63
C ARG A 141 -14.49 12.41 -2.28
N PRO A 142 -14.32 11.24 -2.91
CA PRO A 142 -13.21 10.32 -2.60
C PRO A 142 -11.81 10.95 -2.70
N ILE A 143 -11.63 11.90 -3.61
CA ILE A 143 -10.37 12.64 -3.75
C ILE A 143 -10.02 13.48 -2.50
N GLU A 144 -11.02 13.93 -1.73
CA GLU A 144 -10.81 14.68 -0.49
C GLU A 144 -10.19 13.78 0.59
N LEU A 145 -10.57 12.50 0.63
CA LEU A 145 -9.92 11.51 1.49
C LEU A 145 -8.46 11.29 1.10
N TYR A 146 -8.17 11.23 -0.21
CA TYR A 146 -6.78 11.10 -0.70
C TYR A 146 -5.92 12.31 -0.32
N HIS A 147 -6.44 13.53 -0.46
CA HIS A 147 -5.73 14.74 -0.04
C HIS A 147 -5.51 14.77 1.48
N TRP A 148 -6.53 14.44 2.27
CA TRP A 148 -6.42 14.37 3.72
C TRP A 148 -5.39 13.33 4.15
N GLN A 149 -5.45 12.13 3.57
CA GLN A 149 -4.52 11.04 3.86
C GLN A 149 -3.08 11.43 3.53
N ASN A 150 -2.81 12.01 2.36
CA ASN A 150 -1.43 12.40 2.00
C ASN A 150 -0.90 13.56 2.84
N HIS A 151 -1.77 14.43 3.35
CA HIS A 151 -1.37 15.50 4.25
C HIS A 151 -0.97 14.96 5.64
N TYR A 152 -1.76 14.05 6.22
CA TYR A 152 -1.56 13.58 7.60
C TYR A 152 -0.80 12.25 7.73
N ASN A 153 -0.81 11.41 6.70
CA ASN A 153 -0.17 10.12 6.64
C ASN A 153 0.47 9.87 5.26
N PRO A 154 1.48 10.67 4.87
CA PRO A 154 2.17 10.51 3.60
C PRO A 154 2.85 9.13 3.55
N SER A 155 2.79 8.49 2.39
CA SER A 155 3.30 7.14 2.20
C SER A 155 4.02 6.99 0.85
N GLY A 156 5.07 6.17 0.82
CA GLY A 156 5.93 6.00 -0.36
C GLY A 156 5.21 5.40 -1.57
N TYR A 157 4.11 4.68 -1.33
CA TYR A 157 3.28 4.05 -2.36
C TYR A 157 1.81 4.48 -2.25
N ALA A 158 1.58 5.77 -1.95
CA ALA A 158 0.23 6.33 -1.96
C ALA A 158 -0.38 6.26 -3.38
N ALA A 159 -1.67 5.96 -3.46
CA ALA A 159 -2.37 5.84 -4.74
C ALA A 159 -3.83 6.30 -4.64
N TYR A 160 -4.32 6.91 -5.72
CA TYR A 160 -5.73 7.19 -5.97
C TYR A 160 -6.13 6.55 -7.30
N ILE A 161 -7.16 5.71 -7.30
CA ILE A 161 -7.72 5.13 -8.53
C ILE A 161 -9.22 5.43 -8.56
N ASP A 162 -9.65 6.13 -9.61
CA ASP A 162 -11.06 6.27 -9.96
C ASP A 162 -11.48 5.07 -10.84
N GLY A 163 -12.26 4.16 -10.24
CA GLY A 163 -12.86 3.01 -10.90
C GLY A 163 -14.26 3.28 -11.46
N GLY A 164 -14.73 4.53 -11.50
CA GLY A 164 -16.08 4.89 -11.88
C GLY A 164 -17.10 4.52 -10.80
N SER A 165 -17.41 3.23 -10.65
CA SER A 165 -18.36 2.73 -9.63
C SER A 165 -17.76 2.60 -8.23
N PHE A 166 -16.42 2.61 -8.13
CA PHE A 166 -15.69 2.55 -6.87
C PHE A 166 -14.42 3.38 -6.97
N HIS A 167 -13.83 3.70 -5.82
CA HIS A 167 -12.58 4.45 -5.73
C HIS A 167 -11.62 3.70 -4.80
N ILE A 168 -10.33 3.74 -5.11
CA ILE A 168 -9.28 3.23 -4.23
C ILE A 168 -8.47 4.42 -3.74
N VAL A 169 -8.37 4.56 -2.42
CA VAL A 169 -7.49 5.50 -1.73
C VAL A 169 -6.54 4.67 -0.88
N SER A 170 -5.24 4.75 -1.16
CA SER A 170 -4.22 3.92 -0.51
C SER A 170 -3.07 4.77 0.03
N ALA A 171 -2.59 4.44 1.21
CA ALA A 171 -1.33 4.92 1.81
C ALA A 171 -0.41 3.73 2.11
N SER A 172 -0.20 2.83 1.14
CA SER A 172 0.59 1.61 1.38
C SER A 172 2.04 1.93 1.76
N PRO A 173 2.51 1.50 2.94
CA PRO A 173 3.90 1.70 3.34
C PRO A 173 4.85 0.69 2.70
N GLU A 174 4.32 -0.40 2.15
CA GLU A 174 5.07 -1.56 1.69
C GLU A 174 4.97 -1.73 0.18
N MET A 175 6.12 -2.01 -0.43
CA MET A 175 6.25 -2.34 -1.84
C MET A 175 6.00 -3.83 -2.02
N PHE A 176 5.04 -4.21 -2.86
CA PHE A 176 4.86 -5.63 -3.18
C PHE A 176 6.01 -6.15 -4.04
N ILE A 177 6.14 -5.65 -5.28
CA ILE A 177 7.24 -6.00 -6.19
C ILE A 177 7.55 -4.82 -7.12
N THR A 178 8.81 -4.71 -7.52
CA THR A 178 9.27 -3.90 -8.66
C THR A 178 9.94 -4.80 -9.67
N ILE A 179 9.64 -4.61 -10.96
CA ILE A 179 10.29 -5.30 -12.06
C ILE A 179 10.84 -4.25 -13.02
N ALA A 180 12.15 -4.18 -13.17
CA ALA A 180 12.83 -3.23 -14.04
C ALA A 180 14.11 -3.85 -14.60
N ASP A 181 14.37 -3.67 -15.90
CA ASP A 181 15.60 -4.13 -16.57
C ASP A 181 15.96 -5.61 -16.32
N GLY A 182 14.93 -6.48 -16.27
CA GLY A 182 15.08 -7.91 -15.99
C GLY A 182 15.34 -8.25 -14.52
N VAL A 183 15.31 -7.28 -13.61
CA VAL A 183 15.50 -7.44 -12.17
C VAL A 183 14.16 -7.38 -11.45
N ILE A 184 13.92 -8.35 -10.56
CA ILE A 184 12.78 -8.38 -9.64
C ILE A 184 13.26 -8.01 -8.24
N SER A 185 12.62 -7.03 -7.62
CA SER A 185 12.91 -6.56 -6.27
C SER A 185 11.65 -6.53 -5.42
N THR A 186 11.75 -6.89 -4.15
CA THR A 186 10.72 -6.81 -3.11
C THR A 186 11.34 -6.13 -1.89
N LYS A 187 10.52 -5.58 -0.99
CA LYS A 187 10.97 -4.91 0.23
C LYS A 187 10.05 -5.26 1.40
N PRO A 188 10.18 -6.49 1.95
CA PRO A 188 9.32 -6.95 3.03
C PRO A 188 9.47 -6.08 4.27
N ILE A 189 8.35 -5.79 4.91
CA ILE A 189 8.28 -5.07 6.18
C ILE A 189 7.85 -6.02 7.28
N LYS A 190 8.68 -6.17 8.33
CA LYS A 190 8.29 -6.94 9.50
C LYS A 190 8.85 -6.36 10.79
N GLY A 191 7.93 -5.95 11.66
CA GLY A 191 8.21 -5.30 12.92
C GLY A 191 7.93 -3.80 12.84
N THR A 192 6.97 -3.37 13.68
CA THR A 192 6.48 -1.99 13.71
C THR A 192 6.50 -1.49 15.14
N ARG A 193 6.95 -0.26 15.36
CA ARG A 193 6.79 0.45 16.64
C ARG A 193 6.22 1.85 16.42
N PRO A 194 5.35 2.34 17.31
CA PRO A 194 4.76 3.66 17.15
C PRO A 194 5.81 4.75 17.32
N ARG A 195 5.66 5.83 16.56
CA ARG A 195 6.44 7.05 16.66
C ARG A 195 5.50 8.20 16.99
N ILE A 196 5.86 8.98 18.01
CA ILE A 196 5.05 10.10 18.49
C ILE A 196 5.78 11.43 18.28
N SER A 197 5.07 12.54 18.41
CA SER A 197 5.67 13.88 18.38
C SER A 197 6.85 13.98 19.35
N ASN A 198 7.93 14.63 18.93
CA ASN A 198 9.14 14.80 19.76
C ASN A 198 8.92 15.75 20.97
N ALA A 199 7.73 16.31 21.14
CA ALA A 199 7.39 17.12 22.30
C ALA A 199 7.41 16.32 23.62
N GLY A 200 7.78 16.98 24.71
CA GLY A 200 7.80 16.38 26.05
C GLY A 200 8.69 15.13 26.13
N LYS A 201 8.10 13.99 26.55
CA LYS A 201 8.79 12.69 26.65
C LYS A 201 8.95 11.96 25.32
N GLY A 202 8.43 12.53 24.22
CA GLY A 202 8.39 11.89 22.91
C GLY A 202 9.73 11.41 22.39
N LYS A 203 10.79 12.23 22.54
CA LYS A 203 12.15 11.85 22.11
C LYS A 203 12.69 10.61 22.83
N GLN A 204 12.44 10.48 24.13
CA GLN A 204 12.86 9.31 24.92
C GLN A 204 12.04 8.06 24.57
N ILE A 205 10.73 8.22 24.39
CA ILE A 205 9.84 7.11 23.98
C ILE A 205 10.23 6.61 22.59
N ASN A 206 10.46 7.53 21.64
CA ASN A 206 10.87 7.20 20.28
C ASN A 206 12.23 6.47 20.25
N ALA A 207 13.22 6.93 21.04
CA ALA A 207 14.51 6.25 21.15
C ALA A 207 14.36 4.83 21.71
N LYS A 208 13.58 4.65 22.79
CA LYS A 208 13.29 3.34 23.36
C LYS A 208 12.60 2.41 22.36
N ASN A 209 11.58 2.92 21.66
CA ASN A 209 10.83 2.14 20.66
C ASN A 209 11.74 1.73 19.50
N PHE A 210 12.63 2.61 19.05
CA PHE A 210 13.62 2.31 18.04
C PHE A 210 14.59 1.22 18.51
N ASP A 211 15.18 1.38 19.70
CA ASP A 211 16.14 0.42 20.27
C ASP A 211 15.50 -0.95 20.53
N GLU A 212 14.24 -0.98 20.99
CA GLU A 212 13.49 -2.22 21.19
C GLU A 212 13.25 -2.94 19.87
N LEU A 213 12.89 -2.20 18.81
CA LEU A 213 12.73 -2.78 17.48
C LEU A 213 14.07 -3.31 16.97
N VAL A 214 15.15 -2.53 17.05
CA VAL A 214 16.49 -2.95 16.61
C VAL A 214 16.94 -4.25 17.29
N ASN A 215 16.74 -4.36 18.60
CA ASN A 215 17.28 -5.49 19.39
C ASN A 215 16.31 -6.66 19.56
N SER A 216 15.12 -6.64 18.94
CA SER A 216 14.15 -7.72 19.09
C SER A 216 14.55 -8.96 18.28
N GLU A 217 15.08 -9.98 18.94
CA GLU A 217 15.38 -11.29 18.34
C GLU A 217 14.14 -11.95 17.71
N LYS A 218 12.97 -11.76 18.33
CA LYS A 218 11.70 -12.26 17.81
C LYS A 218 11.37 -11.65 16.46
N GLU A 219 11.39 -10.31 16.36
CA GLU A 219 11.08 -9.59 15.11
C GLU A 219 12.13 -9.90 14.04
N GLN A 220 13.39 -10.09 14.43
CA GLN A 220 14.45 -10.53 13.51
C GLN A 220 14.20 -11.94 12.97
N ALA A 221 13.78 -12.88 13.82
CA ALA A 221 13.42 -14.23 13.37
C ALA A 221 12.21 -14.23 12.44
N GLU A 222 11.17 -13.44 12.75
CA GLU A 222 10.00 -13.28 11.88
C GLU A 222 10.38 -12.66 10.53
N LEU A 223 11.22 -11.61 10.51
CA LEU A 223 11.67 -11.00 9.26
C LEU A 223 12.50 -11.97 8.42
N ASN A 224 13.43 -12.73 9.02
CA ASN A 224 14.23 -13.72 8.29
C ASN A 224 13.35 -14.79 7.63
N MET A 225 12.31 -15.25 8.32
CA MET A 225 11.35 -16.20 7.75
C MET A 225 10.62 -15.63 6.54
N ILE A 226 10.21 -14.36 6.58
CA ILE A 226 9.56 -13.68 5.44
C ILE A 226 10.54 -13.52 4.27
N ILE A 227 11.78 -13.12 4.54
CA ILE A 227 12.83 -13.04 3.51
C ILE A 227 13.01 -14.40 2.83
N ASP A 228 13.03 -15.50 3.58
CA ASP A 228 13.17 -16.83 3.01
C ASP A 228 11.94 -17.26 2.20
N LEU A 229 10.74 -16.90 2.64
CA LEU A 229 9.50 -17.10 1.86
C LEU A 229 9.57 -16.39 0.51
N GLU A 230 9.89 -15.09 0.52
CA GLU A 230 9.96 -14.29 -0.71
C GLU A 230 11.09 -14.76 -1.63
N ARG A 231 12.23 -15.16 -1.07
CA ARG A 231 13.33 -15.77 -1.84
C ARG A 231 12.86 -17.04 -2.54
N ASN A 232 12.03 -17.85 -1.90
CA ASN A 232 11.47 -19.07 -2.49
C ASN A 232 10.47 -18.75 -3.61
N ASP A 233 9.62 -17.74 -3.41
CA ASP A 233 8.63 -17.33 -4.41
C ASP A 233 9.30 -16.78 -5.67
N VAL A 234 10.23 -15.84 -5.51
CA VAL A 234 10.99 -15.25 -6.61
C VAL A 234 11.91 -16.29 -7.28
N ALA A 235 12.36 -17.33 -6.55
CA ALA A 235 13.15 -18.42 -7.12
C ALA A 235 12.42 -19.24 -8.18
N ARG A 236 11.09 -19.26 -8.18
CA ARG A 236 10.30 -19.99 -9.16
C ARG A 236 10.39 -19.37 -10.57
N ILE A 237 10.73 -18.08 -10.65
CA ILE A 237 10.69 -17.29 -11.89
C ILE A 237 12.04 -16.63 -12.25
N CYS A 238 13.01 -16.59 -11.34
CA CYS A 238 14.34 -16.04 -11.58
C CYS A 238 15.40 -17.10 -11.91
N GLU A 239 16.42 -16.69 -12.67
CA GLU A 239 17.59 -17.52 -12.95
C GLU A 239 18.27 -18.06 -11.67
N HIS A 240 18.81 -19.27 -11.75
CA HIS A 240 19.47 -19.89 -10.61
C HIS A 240 20.75 -19.11 -10.23
N GLY A 241 20.92 -18.83 -8.93
CA GLY A 241 22.12 -18.18 -8.39
C GLY A 241 22.16 -16.65 -8.48
N THR A 242 21.14 -16.00 -9.06
CA THR A 242 21.09 -14.52 -9.19
C THR A 242 20.47 -13.82 -7.98
N ARG A 243 19.73 -14.56 -7.14
CA ARG A 243 19.03 -14.04 -5.96
C ARG A 243 20.00 -13.64 -4.85
N LYS A 244 19.87 -12.42 -4.35
CA LYS A 244 20.70 -11.88 -3.25
C LYS A 244 19.84 -10.98 -2.37
N VAL A 245 20.11 -10.98 -1.06
CA VAL A 245 19.59 -9.96 -0.14
C VAL A 245 20.54 -8.79 -0.21
N ILE A 246 20.08 -7.66 -0.75
CA ILE A 246 20.92 -6.48 -1.02
C ILE A 246 21.08 -5.63 0.24
N GLN A 247 20.00 -5.49 1.01
CA GLN A 247 19.99 -4.68 2.22
C GLN A 247 19.78 -5.59 3.44
N PRO A 248 20.73 -5.64 4.39
CA PRO A 248 20.45 -6.28 5.66
C PRO A 248 19.38 -5.47 6.39
N ARG A 249 18.64 -6.14 7.28
CA ARG A 249 17.61 -5.54 8.14
C ARG A 249 17.97 -4.11 8.58
N THR A 250 17.16 -3.15 8.16
CA THR A 250 17.30 -1.72 8.51
C THR A 250 16.00 -1.19 9.08
N ILE A 251 16.09 -0.16 9.93
CA ILE A 251 14.90 0.51 10.49
C ILE A 251 14.64 1.79 9.73
N GLU A 252 13.49 1.86 9.07
CA GLU A 252 12.99 3.07 8.40
C GLU A 252 12.04 3.83 9.33
N SER A 253 12.17 5.16 9.32
CA SER A 253 11.39 6.06 10.16
C SER A 253 10.34 6.78 9.31
N TYR A 254 9.07 6.52 9.59
CA TYR A 254 7.92 7.19 9.00
C TYR A 254 7.34 8.20 10.00
N PRO A 255 6.42 9.10 9.61
CA PRO A 255 5.88 10.12 10.52
C PRO A 255 5.31 9.52 11.82
N THR A 256 4.56 8.43 11.73
CA THR A 256 3.79 7.82 12.82
C THR A 256 4.34 6.49 13.33
N VAL A 257 5.31 5.88 12.63
CA VAL A 257 5.82 4.53 12.94
C VAL A 257 7.30 4.36 12.55
N PHE A 258 7.95 3.39 13.19
CA PHE A 258 9.21 2.79 12.75
C PHE A 258 8.93 1.41 12.15
N HIS A 259 9.55 1.08 11.03
CA HIS A 259 9.41 -0.21 10.35
C HIS A 259 10.78 -0.89 10.18
N ALA A 260 10.88 -2.17 10.50
CA ALA A 260 12.05 -2.95 10.08
C ALA A 260 11.82 -3.51 8.68
N VAL A 261 12.74 -3.21 7.77
CA VAL A 261 12.67 -3.53 6.34
C VAL A 261 13.91 -4.31 5.94
N ALA A 262 13.79 -5.17 4.92
CA ALA A 262 14.90 -5.90 4.31
C ALA A 262 14.77 -5.97 2.78
#